data_AF-A0A0N4XGT5-F1
#
_entry.id   AF-A0A0N4XGT5-F1
#
_cell.length_a   1.000
_cell.length_b   1.000
_cell.length_c   1.000
_cell.angle_alpha   90.00
_cell.angle_beta   90.00
_cell.angle_gamma   90.00
#
_symmetry.space_group_name_H-M   'P 1'
#
loop_
_entity.id
_entity.type
_entity.pdbx_description
1 polymer ?
#
loop_
_entity_poly.entity_id
_entity_poly.type
_entity_poly.pdbx_seq_one_letter_code
_entity_poly.pdbx_strand_id
1 'polypeptide(L)'
;MLPVFSLVVDRDVTATNALTYPELYKELGKGRSLSYKTFCIWVMISLYQGAVIMYGALLVFDADFIHVVSISFSALIVTELIMVAMTVHTWHWAMLLAQALSLALYAVSLIVLDQYFDRQFVLSWIFISKTTAITAVSCLPLYVIKALRRKFSPPSYAKVN
;
A
#
# COMPACT_ATOMS: atom_id res chain seq x y z
N MET A 1 -0.87 -5.10 -9.95
CA MET A 1 -1.05 -6.49 -9.44
C MET A 1 0.25 -7.25 -9.22
N LEU A 2 1.29 -7.04 -10.05
CA LEU A 2 2.62 -7.66 -9.84
C LEU A 2 3.16 -7.59 -8.39
N PRO A 3 3.01 -6.47 -7.65
CA PRO A 3 3.56 -6.37 -6.30
C PRO A 3 2.88 -7.33 -5.32
N VAL A 4 1.57 -7.56 -5.47
CA VAL A 4 0.81 -8.48 -4.62
C VAL A 4 1.27 -9.92 -4.84
N PHE A 5 1.48 -10.33 -6.09
CA PHE A 5 2.00 -11.67 -6.38
C PHE A 5 3.43 -11.87 -5.87
N SER A 6 4.24 -10.81 -5.85
CA SER A 6 5.60 -10.89 -5.33
C SER A 6 5.66 -11.21 -3.83
N LEU A 7 4.58 -10.97 -3.07
CA LEU A 7 4.47 -11.33 -1.65
C LEU A 7 4.54 -12.85 -1.39
N VAL A 8 4.32 -13.70 -2.40
CA VAL A 8 4.50 -15.15 -2.27
C VAL A 8 5.94 -15.54 -1.94
N VAL A 9 6.90 -14.67 -2.27
CA VAL A 9 8.33 -14.88 -1.99
C VAL A 9 8.73 -14.39 -0.59
N ASP A 10 7.86 -13.63 0.08
CA ASP A 10 8.13 -13.07 1.40
C ASP A 10 8.11 -14.17 2.48
N ARG A 11 9.01 -14.05 3.46
CA ARG A 11 9.16 -15.02 4.57
C ARG A 11 9.30 -14.29 5.89
N ASP A 12 8.44 -14.62 6.84
CA ASP A 12 8.46 -14.01 8.17
C ASP A 12 9.66 -14.49 9.03
N VAL A 13 10.06 -15.76 8.87
CA VAL A 13 11.15 -16.42 9.62
C VAL A 13 11.98 -17.33 8.71
N THR A 14 13.23 -17.59 9.09
CA THR A 14 14.11 -18.53 8.39
C THR A 14 13.63 -19.98 8.58
N ALA A 15 13.97 -20.85 7.64
CA ALA A 15 13.59 -22.27 7.71
C ALA A 15 14.15 -22.97 8.95
N THR A 16 15.36 -22.60 9.40
CA THR A 16 15.96 -23.13 10.63
C THR A 16 15.14 -22.73 11.85
N ASN A 17 14.80 -21.44 12.00
CA ASN A 17 14.04 -20.94 13.14
C ASN A 17 12.62 -21.52 13.17
N ALA A 18 12.00 -21.71 12.00
CA ALA A 18 10.69 -22.35 11.90
C ALA A 18 10.69 -23.79 12.45
N LEU A 19 11.79 -24.54 12.26
CA LEU A 19 11.95 -25.90 12.80
C LEU A 19 12.33 -25.91 14.28
N THR A 20 13.14 -24.94 14.73
CA THR A 20 13.55 -24.81 16.14
C THR A 20 12.38 -24.43 17.06
N TYR A 21 11.44 -23.61 16.57
CA TYR A 21 10.32 -23.08 17.38
C TYR A 21 8.95 -23.54 16.85
N PRO A 22 8.53 -24.81 17.10
CA PRO A 22 7.25 -25.35 16.64
C PRO A 22 6.03 -24.63 17.25
N GLU A 23 6.23 -23.89 18.34
CA GLU A 23 5.21 -23.03 18.95
C GLU A 23 4.69 -21.93 18.00
N LEU A 24 5.54 -21.42 17.09
CA LEU A 24 5.13 -20.45 16.07
C LEU A 24 4.02 -21.03 15.18
N TYR A 25 4.14 -22.30 14.80
CA TYR A 25 3.12 -23.00 14.02
C TYR A 25 1.83 -23.22 14.81
N LYS A 26 1.94 -23.58 16.09
CA LYS A 26 0.78 -23.73 16.98
C LYS A 26 0.00 -22.42 17.14
N GLU A 27 0.66 -21.27 17.11
CA GLU A 27 0.01 -19.96 17.14
C GLU A 27 -0.77 -19.65 15.85
N LEU A 28 -0.21 -19.99 14.69
CA LEU A 28 -0.88 -19.84 13.38
C LEU A 28 -2.17 -20.66 13.32
N GLY A 29 -2.17 -21.88 13.87
CA GLY A 29 -3.34 -22.76 13.95
C GLY A 29 -4.52 -22.21 14.76
N LYS A 30 -4.33 -21.14 15.55
CA LYS A 30 -5.41 -20.49 16.33
C LYS A 30 -6.34 -19.63 15.46
N GLY A 31 -6.08 -19.50 14.15
CA GLY A 31 -6.95 -18.75 13.22
C GLY A 31 -7.01 -17.24 13.45
N ARG A 32 -6.08 -16.69 14.25
CA ARG A 32 -6.09 -15.27 14.64
C ARG A 32 -5.76 -14.33 13.48
N SER A 33 -4.97 -14.80 12.50
CA SER A 33 -4.56 -14.00 11.34
C SER A 33 -5.71 -13.74 10.38
N LEU A 34 -6.55 -14.75 10.11
CA LEU A 34 -7.64 -14.69 9.13
C LEU A 34 -9.00 -14.87 9.82
N SER A 35 -9.37 -13.86 10.61
CA SER A 35 -10.65 -13.81 11.34
C SER A 35 -11.58 -12.76 10.76
N TYR A 36 -12.90 -12.87 11.02
CA TYR A 36 -13.87 -11.85 10.65
C TYR A 36 -13.49 -10.46 11.19
N LYS A 37 -12.91 -10.40 12.40
CA LYS A 37 -12.40 -9.16 12.96
C LYS A 37 -11.31 -8.54 12.07
N THR A 38 -10.33 -9.34 11.64
CA THR A 38 -9.25 -8.87 10.76
C THR A 38 -9.81 -8.40 9.42
N PHE A 39 -10.74 -9.16 8.84
CA PHE A 39 -11.41 -8.80 7.59
C PHE A 39 -12.15 -7.46 7.71
N CYS A 40 -12.99 -7.27 8.73
CA CYS A 40 -13.70 -6.01 8.95
C CYS A 40 -12.74 -4.82 9.16
N ILE A 41 -11.61 -5.02 9.85
CA ILE A 41 -10.58 -3.98 10.00
C ILE A 41 -10.03 -3.59 8.63
N TRP A 42 -9.69 -4.55 7.77
CA TRP A 42 -9.21 -4.26 6.41
C TRP A 42 -10.26 -3.53 5.56
N VAL A 43 -11.53 -3.94 5.63
CA VAL A 43 -12.63 -3.25 4.94
C VAL A 43 -12.75 -1.79 5.41
N MET A 44 -12.68 -1.54 6.71
CA MET A 44 -12.72 -0.18 7.26
C MET A 44 -11.52 0.67 6.84
N ILE A 45 -10.33 0.06 6.75
CA ILE A 45 -9.13 0.73 6.24
C ILE A 45 -9.33 1.11 4.76
N SER A 46 -9.80 0.18 3.93
CA SER A 46 -10.06 0.45 2.51
C SER A 46 -11.13 1.53 2.31
N LEU A 47 -12.19 1.52 3.11
CA LEU A 47 -13.22 2.56 3.08
C LEU A 47 -12.65 3.93 3.47
N TYR A 48 -11.83 3.98 4.51
CA TYR A 48 -11.16 5.20 4.94
C TYR A 48 -10.23 5.75 3.84
N GLN A 49 -9.34 4.93 3.28
CA GLN A 49 -8.41 5.35 2.23
C GLN A 49 -9.16 5.83 0.98
N GLY A 50 -10.18 5.09 0.56
CA GLY A 50 -11.02 5.46 -0.58
C GLY A 50 -11.74 6.79 -0.35
N ALA A 51 -12.32 7.00 0.83
CA ALA A 51 -12.98 8.25 1.19
C ALA A 51 -11.98 9.43 1.20
N VAL A 52 -10.83 9.28 1.86
CA VAL A 52 -9.80 10.34 1.93
C VAL A 52 -9.31 10.72 0.54
N ILE A 53 -9.05 9.74 -0.34
CA ILE A 53 -8.60 10.02 -1.71
C ILE A 53 -9.69 10.75 -2.50
N MET A 54 -10.94 10.28 -2.43
CA MET A 54 -12.05 10.86 -3.21
C MET A 54 -12.40 12.28 -2.72
N TYR A 55 -12.65 12.44 -1.43
CA TYR A 55 -12.95 13.76 -0.86
C TYR A 55 -11.75 14.70 -0.99
N GLY A 56 -10.52 14.20 -0.81
CA GLY A 56 -9.31 14.97 -1.03
C GLY A 56 -9.17 15.46 -2.47
N ALA A 57 -9.46 14.62 -3.46
CA ALA A 57 -9.41 15.01 -4.87
C ALA A 57 -10.47 16.06 -5.22
N LEU A 58 -11.70 15.92 -4.70
CA LEU A 58 -12.79 16.86 -4.92
C LEU A 58 -12.54 18.22 -4.25
N LEU A 59 -12.05 18.23 -3.00
CA LEU A 59 -11.77 19.49 -2.27
C LEU A 59 -10.61 20.28 -2.87
N VAL A 60 -9.67 19.60 -3.52
CA VAL A 60 -8.46 20.23 -4.04
C VAL A 60 -8.68 20.81 -5.45
N PHE A 61 -9.72 20.38 -6.18
CA PHE A 61 -9.99 20.79 -7.56
C PHE A 61 -11.46 21.11 -7.82
N ASP A 62 -11.72 22.36 -8.23
CA ASP A 62 -13.07 22.90 -8.39
C ASP A 62 -13.59 22.98 -9.85
N ALA A 63 -12.82 22.57 -10.87
CA ALA A 63 -13.16 22.94 -12.26
C ALA A 63 -13.16 21.82 -13.31
N ASP A 64 -12.29 20.81 -13.24
CA ASP A 64 -12.14 19.82 -14.32
C ASP A 64 -12.23 18.38 -13.81
N PHE A 65 -13.23 17.64 -14.30
CA PHE A 65 -13.44 16.23 -13.96
C PHE A 65 -12.22 15.35 -14.30
N ILE A 66 -11.57 15.61 -15.43
CA ILE A 66 -10.38 14.86 -15.87
C ILE A 66 -9.22 15.02 -14.88
N HIS A 67 -9.04 16.20 -14.31
CA HIS A 67 -8.00 16.45 -13.29
C HIS A 67 -8.30 15.70 -11.99
N VAL A 68 -9.57 15.67 -11.55
CA VAL A 68 -10.00 14.92 -10.36
C VAL A 68 -9.76 13.42 -10.55
N VAL A 69 -10.14 12.86 -11.70
CA VAL A 69 -9.91 11.45 -12.03
C VAL A 69 -8.42 11.14 -12.06
N SER A 70 -7.62 12.01 -12.68
CA SER A 70 -6.17 11.83 -12.79
C SER A 70 -5.51 11.75 -11.42
N ILE A 71 -5.84 12.68 -10.52
CA ILE A 71 -5.26 12.73 -9.17
C ILE A 71 -5.75 11.57 -8.31
N SER A 72 -7.05 11.31 -8.29
CA SER A 72 -7.59 10.22 -7.47
C SER A 72 -7.03 8.86 -7.89
N PHE A 73 -6.91 8.61 -9.19
CA PHE A 73 -6.32 7.38 -9.72
C PHE A 73 -4.83 7.26 -9.38
N SER A 74 -4.07 8.36 -9.52
CA SER A 74 -2.65 8.41 -9.14
C SER A 74 -2.45 8.14 -7.66
N ALA A 75 -3.22 8.84 -6.83
CA ALA A 75 -3.15 8.73 -5.38
C ALA A 75 -3.50 7.31 -4.93
N LEU A 76 -4.48 6.67 -5.56
CA LEU A 76 -4.86 5.28 -5.31
C LEU A 76 -3.71 4.32 -5.65
N ILE A 77 -3.13 4.40 -6.85
CA ILE A 77 -2.04 3.50 -7.26
C ILE A 77 -0.84 3.66 -6.34
N VAL A 78 -0.42 4.89 -6.04
CA VAL A 78 0.71 5.13 -5.14
C VAL A 78 0.40 4.66 -3.72
N THR A 79 -0.82 4.86 -3.22
CA THR A 79 -1.28 4.36 -1.91
C THR A 79 -1.15 2.84 -1.83
N GLU A 80 -1.63 2.12 -2.84
CA GLU A 80 -1.55 0.66 -2.90
C GLU A 80 -0.09 0.17 -2.98
N LEU A 81 0.75 0.82 -3.79
CA LEU A 81 2.18 0.47 -3.88
C LEU A 81 2.91 0.67 -2.55
N ILE A 82 2.63 1.78 -1.84
CA ILE A 82 3.16 2.03 -0.50
C ILE A 82 2.63 0.98 0.47
N MET A 83 1.33 0.68 0.45
CA MET A 83 0.72 -0.30 1.36
C MET A 83 1.35 -1.68 1.20
N VAL A 84 1.62 -2.11 -0.04
CA VAL A 84 2.34 -3.35 -0.32
C VAL A 84 3.78 -3.28 0.17
N ALA A 85 4.53 -2.22 -0.18
CA ALA A 85 5.93 -2.05 0.26
C ALA A 85 6.08 -2.08 1.79
N MET A 86 5.11 -1.51 2.51
CA MET A 86 5.06 -1.50 3.98
C MET A 86 4.63 -2.83 4.61
N THR A 87 4.12 -3.76 3.80
CA THR A 87 3.68 -5.09 4.27
C THR A 87 4.76 -6.14 4.11
N VAL A 88 5.77 -5.88 3.27
CA VAL A 88 6.93 -6.74 3.09
C VAL A 88 7.73 -6.86 4.39
N HIS A 89 8.05 -8.10 4.78
CA HIS A 89 8.94 -8.41 5.89
C HIS A 89 10.40 -8.53 5.42
N THR A 90 10.64 -9.21 4.31
CA THR A 90 11.98 -9.44 3.74
C THR A 90 12.10 -8.90 2.32
N TRP A 91 13.11 -8.08 2.07
CA TRP A 91 13.31 -7.49 0.74
C TRP A 91 14.01 -8.48 -0.19
N HIS A 92 13.24 -9.04 -1.13
CA HIS A 92 13.78 -9.80 -2.25
C HIS A 92 13.88 -8.94 -3.51
N TRP A 93 14.91 -9.17 -4.34
CA TRP A 93 15.16 -8.38 -5.55
C TRP A 93 13.96 -8.39 -6.52
N ALA A 94 13.28 -9.53 -6.63
CA ALA A 94 12.06 -9.69 -7.43
C ALA A 94 10.89 -8.79 -6.95
N MET A 95 10.78 -8.53 -5.65
CA MET A 95 9.72 -7.67 -5.10
C MET A 95 9.98 -6.20 -5.42
N LEU A 96 11.24 -5.76 -5.34
CA LEU A 96 11.66 -4.43 -5.75
C LEU A 96 11.39 -4.24 -7.25
N LEU A 97 11.76 -5.23 -8.07
CA LEU A 97 11.48 -5.22 -9.50
C LEU A 97 9.97 -5.15 -9.78
N ALA A 98 9.14 -5.90 -9.06
CA ALA A 98 7.68 -5.88 -9.24
C ALA A 98 7.06 -4.52 -8.89
N GLN A 99 7.53 -3.87 -7.82
CA GLN A 99 7.11 -2.51 -7.44
C GLN A 99 7.56 -1.48 -8.48
N ALA A 100 8.84 -1.51 -8.87
CA ALA A 100 9.40 -0.59 -9.85
C ALA A 100 8.73 -0.74 -11.22
N LEU A 101 8.52 -1.97 -11.69
CA LEU A 101 7.85 -2.25 -12.97
C LEU A 101 6.39 -1.77 -12.94
N SER A 102 5.68 -1.96 -11.83
CA SER A 102 4.29 -1.47 -11.71
C SER A 102 4.21 0.05 -11.74
N LEU A 103 5.12 0.73 -11.04
CA LEU A 103 5.21 2.18 -11.06
C LEU A 103 5.60 2.70 -12.46
N ALA A 104 6.55 2.04 -13.13
CA ALA A 104 7.00 2.41 -14.47
C ALA A 104 5.88 2.23 -15.51
N LEU A 105 5.17 1.10 -15.49
CA LEU A 105 4.01 0.87 -16.37
C LEU A 105 2.93 1.93 -16.15
N TYR A 106 2.71 2.32 -14.90
CA TYR A 106 1.78 3.40 -14.60
C TYR A 106 2.26 4.76 -15.13
N ALA A 107 3.52 5.12 -14.92
CA ALA A 107 4.10 6.35 -15.46
C ALA A 107 4.04 6.41 -16.99
N VAL A 108 4.28 5.29 -17.67
CA VAL A 108 4.10 5.18 -19.12
C VAL A 108 2.63 5.39 -19.50
N SER A 109 1.68 4.79 -18.76
CA SER A 109 0.25 4.97 -19.04
C SER A 109 -0.21 6.43 -18.95
N LEU A 110 0.36 7.21 -18.02
CA LEU A 110 0.07 8.65 -17.88
C LEU A 110 0.51 9.48 -19.09
N ILE A 111 1.57 9.06 -19.78
CA ILE A 111 2.10 9.77 -20.96
C ILE A 111 1.46 9.25 -22.25
N VAL A 112 1.08 7.98 -22.32
CA VAL A 112 0.54 7.37 -23.54
C VAL A 112 -0.96 7.64 -23.72
N LEU A 113 -1.75 7.73 -22.63
CA LEU A 113 -3.21 7.87 -22.67
C LEU A 113 -3.68 9.34 -22.61
N ASP A 114 -3.41 10.12 -23.65
CA ASP A 114 -3.74 11.56 -23.72
C ASP A 114 -5.24 11.85 -23.74
N GLN A 115 -6.03 10.85 -24.16
CA GLN A 115 -7.49 10.96 -24.18
C GLN A 115 -8.09 10.98 -22.78
N TYR A 116 -7.34 10.52 -21.77
CA TYR A 116 -7.80 10.37 -20.39
C TYR A 116 -6.99 11.20 -19.40
N PHE A 117 -5.73 11.50 -19.71
CA PHE A 117 -4.84 12.26 -18.85
C PHE A 117 -4.31 13.49 -19.61
N ASP A 118 -4.48 14.67 -19.02
CA ASP A 118 -3.82 15.87 -19.53
C ASP A 118 -2.33 15.79 -19.19
N ARG A 119 -1.48 15.57 -20.21
CA ARG A 119 -0.02 15.49 -20.08
C ARG A 119 0.58 16.73 -19.44
N GLN A 120 0.11 17.93 -19.80
CA GLN A 120 0.65 19.18 -19.27
C GLN A 120 0.35 19.29 -17.77
N PHE A 121 -0.87 18.89 -17.38
CA PHE A 121 -1.27 18.86 -15.99
C PHE A 121 -0.50 17.81 -15.18
N VAL A 122 -0.37 16.59 -15.67
CA VAL A 122 0.29 15.48 -14.95
C VAL A 122 1.78 15.76 -14.68
N LEU A 123 2.46 16.44 -15.59
CA LEU A 123 3.85 16.86 -15.40
C LEU A 123 3.99 18.12 -14.53
N SER A 124 2.89 18.78 -14.18
CA SER A 124 2.92 19.99 -13.38
C SER A 124 3.33 19.70 -11.93
N TRP A 125 4.02 20.68 -11.32
CA TRP A 125 4.36 20.62 -9.90
C TRP A 125 3.11 20.56 -9.00
N ILE A 126 2.01 21.16 -9.44
CA ILE A 126 0.74 21.18 -8.73
C ILE A 126 0.21 19.76 -8.61
N PHE A 127 0.20 19.01 -9.71
CA PHE A 127 -0.25 17.62 -9.71
C PHE A 127 0.56 16.75 -8.75
N ILE A 128 1.89 16.83 -8.82
CA ILE A 128 2.79 16.02 -7.97
C ILE A 128 2.58 16.36 -6.49
N SER A 129 2.57 17.64 -6.14
CA SER A 129 2.43 18.07 -4.74
C SER A 129 1.06 17.71 -4.15
N LYS A 130 -0.02 17.92 -4.90
CA LYS A 130 -1.39 17.58 -4.44
C LYS A 130 -1.60 16.07 -4.32
N THR A 131 -1.17 15.30 -5.32
CA THR A 131 -1.24 13.83 -5.29
C THR A 131 -0.45 13.30 -4.10
N THR A 132 0.77 13.79 -3.89
CA THR A 132 1.61 13.39 -2.75
C THR A 132 0.96 13.74 -1.41
N ALA A 133 0.34 14.92 -1.29
CA ALA A 133 -0.37 15.32 -0.07
C ALA A 133 -1.56 14.39 0.23
N ILE A 134 -2.39 14.08 -0.76
CA ILE A 134 -3.54 13.18 -0.59
C ILE A 134 -3.07 11.77 -0.22
N THR A 135 -2.05 11.24 -0.92
CA THR A 135 -1.44 9.94 -0.59
C THR A 135 -0.86 9.93 0.82
N ALA A 136 -0.19 11.00 1.25
CA ALA A 136 0.35 11.11 2.59
C ALA A 136 -0.77 11.08 3.64
N VAL A 137 -1.84 11.83 3.45
CA VAL A 137 -2.99 11.85 4.39
C VAL A 137 -3.69 10.48 4.44
N SER A 138 -3.79 9.77 3.31
CA SER A 138 -4.39 8.44 3.23
C SER A 138 -3.55 7.36 3.94
N CYS A 139 -2.22 7.40 3.77
CA CYS A 139 -1.33 6.34 4.24
C CYS A 139 -0.76 6.58 5.65
N LEU A 140 -0.45 7.83 6.02
CA LEU A 140 0.31 8.16 7.23
C LEU A 140 -0.38 7.72 8.52
N PRO A 141 -1.71 7.94 8.71
CA PRO A 141 -2.40 7.49 9.92
C PRO A 141 -2.33 5.97 10.10
N LEU A 142 -2.50 5.22 9.01
CA LEU A 142 -2.42 3.76 9.01
C LEU A 142 -1.01 3.29 9.35
N TYR A 143 0.00 3.98 8.81
CA TYR A 143 1.40 3.69 9.12
C TYR A 143 1.71 3.93 10.61
N VAL A 144 1.29 5.06 11.16
CA VAL A 144 1.48 5.38 12.59
C VAL A 144 0.82 4.32 13.47
N ILE A 145 -0.43 3.94 13.17
CA ILE A 145 -1.13 2.89 13.91
C ILE A 145 -0.38 1.55 13.85
N LYS A 146 0.10 1.16 12.66
CA LYS A 146 0.86 -0.09 12.46
C LYS A 146 2.19 -0.05 13.23
N ALA A 147 2.92 1.06 13.17
CA ALA A 147 4.19 1.25 13.86
C ALA A 147 4.01 1.23 15.39
N LEU A 148 3.00 1.93 15.92
CA LEU A 148 2.67 1.92 17.35
C LEU A 148 2.30 0.50 17.82
N ARG A 149 1.46 -0.21 17.06
CA ARG A 149 1.10 -1.60 17.41
C ARG A 149 2.33 -2.50 17.44
N ARG A 150 3.23 -2.39 16.46
CA ARG A 150 4.46 -3.19 16.40
C ARG A 150 5.42 -2.87 17.55
N LYS A 151 5.48 -1.61 17.99
CA LYS A 151 6.32 -1.16 19.11
C LYS A 151 5.78 -1.59 20.48
N PHE A 152 4.48 -1.47 20.72
CA PHE A 152 3.88 -1.78 22.02
C PHE A 152 3.46 -3.24 22.18
N SER A 153 3.24 -3.97 21.09
CA SER A 153 2.81 -5.37 21.11
C SER A 153 3.44 -6.14 19.94
N PRO A 154 4.77 -6.40 20.01
CA PRO A 154 5.46 -7.13 18.96
C PRO A 154 4.91 -8.57 18.85
N PRO A 155 4.70 -9.07 17.62
CA PRO A 155 4.23 -10.44 17.41
C PRO A 155 5.31 -11.46 17.80
N SER A 156 4.90 -12.68 18.14
CA SER A 156 5.79 -13.74 18.64
C SER A 156 6.95 -14.05 17.69
N TYR A 157 6.71 -14.06 16.38
CA TYR A 157 7.76 -14.27 15.36
C TYR A 157 8.83 -13.17 15.35
N ALA A 158 8.48 -11.93 15.72
CA ALA A 158 9.43 -10.82 15.75
C ALA A 158 10.39 -10.88 16.94
N LYS A 159 10.20 -11.82 17.87
CA LYS A 159 11.10 -12.07 19.01
C LYS A 159 12.19 -13.10 18.70
N VAL A 160 12.05 -13.82 17.59
CA VAL A 160 12.90 -14.96 17.19
C VAL A 160 13.86 -14.58 16.05
N ASN A 161 13.64 -13.41 15.43
CA ASN A 161 14.56 -12.77 14.50
C ASN A 161 15.42 -11.75 15.24
#